data_AF-A0A644VV21-F1
#
_entry.id   AF-A0A644VV21-F1
#
_cell.length_a   1.000
_cell.length_b   1.000
_cell.length_c   1.000
_cell.angle_alpha   90.00
_cell.angle_beta   90.00
_cell.angle_gamma   90.00
#
_symmetry.space_group_name_H-M   'P 1'
#
loop_
_entity.id
_entity.type
_entity.pdbx_description
1 polymer ?
#
loop_
_entity_poly.entity_id
_entity_poly.type
_entity_poly.pdbx_seq_one_letter_code
_entity_poly.pdbx_strand_id
1 'polypeptide(L)'
;MANYQEWIVKDPWFAAQTPANAKSASVELGSGTNGKVTIVYDKKGTDGNAYSVEVVVAEGNSAPLAASLNGKKLTVSLATNSGGTADDTKNTAKLISAAINTIDGFIATYSGTGATAISAAVAEAELEGGQYGTACIEANTVIKGSEYYYICTQGGDSVSAQWKRFSLADY
;
A
#
# COMPACT_ATOMS: atom_id res chain seq x y z
N MET A 1 11.43 23.10 -30.93
CA MET A 1 9.99 23.35 -30.69
C MET A 1 9.84 23.67 -29.22
N ALA A 2 9.24 24.80 -28.86
CA ALA A 2 8.94 25.11 -27.45
C ALA A 2 7.66 24.35 -27.05
N ASN A 3 7.71 23.59 -25.96
CA ASN A 3 6.51 22.99 -25.40
C ASN A 3 5.80 24.06 -24.56
N TYR A 4 4.66 24.55 -25.06
CA TYR A 4 3.77 25.42 -24.31
C TYR A 4 2.90 24.56 -23.39
N GLN A 5 2.75 24.95 -22.14
CA GLN A 5 1.82 24.33 -21.21
C GLN A 5 0.98 25.41 -20.53
N GLU A 6 -0.34 25.27 -20.66
CA GLU A 6 -1.33 26.17 -20.06
C GLU A 6 -1.75 25.65 -18.69
N TRP A 7 -1.79 26.56 -17.71
CA TRP A 7 -2.28 26.30 -16.36
C TRP A 7 -3.51 27.16 -16.07
N ILE A 8 -4.57 26.54 -15.56
CA ILE A 8 -5.85 27.20 -15.31
C ILE A 8 -5.97 27.44 -13.81
N VAL A 9 -5.90 28.69 -13.38
CA VAL A 9 -6.08 29.04 -11.96
C VAL A 9 -7.57 29.11 -11.64
N LYS A 10 -8.01 28.38 -10.61
CA LYS A 10 -9.41 28.35 -10.14
C LYS A 10 -9.48 28.52 -8.63
N ASP A 11 -10.63 28.98 -8.16
CA ASP A 11 -10.98 28.88 -6.75
C ASP A 11 -11.19 27.40 -6.36
N PRO A 12 -10.83 26.99 -5.13
CA PRO A 12 -11.10 25.65 -4.65
C PRO A 12 -12.61 25.35 -4.64
N TRP A 13 -13.01 24.20 -5.18
CA TRP A 13 -14.40 23.69 -5.16
C TRP A 13 -14.65 22.74 -3.98
N PHE A 14 -13.73 22.69 -3.03
CA PHE A 14 -13.77 21.83 -1.86
C PHE A 14 -13.34 22.63 -0.62
N ALA A 15 -13.87 22.25 0.55
CA ALA A 15 -13.68 23.03 1.77
C ALA A 15 -12.25 22.97 2.34
N ALA A 16 -11.53 21.85 2.11
CA ALA A 16 -10.17 21.69 2.57
C ALA A 16 -9.23 22.69 1.88
N GLN A 17 -8.26 23.25 2.61
CA GLN A 17 -7.28 24.20 2.05
C GLN A 17 -6.09 23.52 1.37
N THR A 18 -6.02 22.19 1.47
CA THR A 18 -4.94 21.36 0.92
C THR A 18 -5.56 20.15 0.23
N PRO A 19 -5.40 19.97 -1.09
CA PRO A 19 -5.84 18.76 -1.75
C PRO A 19 -4.98 17.56 -1.33
N ALA A 20 -5.59 16.38 -1.31
CA ALA A 20 -4.91 15.12 -0.99
C ALA A 20 -4.79 14.23 -2.23
N ASN A 21 -3.72 13.45 -2.30
CA ASN A 21 -3.65 12.31 -3.22
C ASN A 21 -4.22 11.06 -2.54
N ALA A 22 -4.94 10.26 -3.32
CA ALA A 22 -5.46 8.99 -2.86
C ALA A 22 -4.33 8.01 -2.55
N LYS A 23 -4.50 7.21 -1.50
CA LYS A 23 -3.52 6.20 -1.07
C LYS A 23 -4.22 4.86 -0.88
N SER A 24 -3.51 3.79 -1.17
CA SER A 24 -3.88 2.44 -0.77
C SER A 24 -3.56 2.21 0.71
N ALA A 25 -4.34 1.36 1.36
CA ALA A 25 -4.01 0.87 2.69
C ALA A 25 -2.86 -0.13 2.62
N SER A 26 -2.02 -0.16 3.64
CA SER A 26 -0.88 -1.09 3.69
C SER A 26 -0.52 -1.50 5.12
N VAL A 27 0.17 -2.63 5.24
CA VAL A 27 0.78 -3.11 6.48
C VAL A 27 2.15 -3.72 6.18
N GLU A 28 3.06 -3.67 7.16
CA GLU A 28 4.36 -4.34 7.06
C GLU A 28 4.41 -5.52 8.04
N LEU A 29 4.91 -6.66 7.57
CA LEU A 29 5.25 -7.82 8.37
C LEU A 29 6.77 -8.01 8.43
N GLY A 30 7.24 -8.67 9.49
CA GLY A 30 8.65 -9.02 9.64
C GLY A 30 9.55 -7.81 9.94
N SER A 31 10.86 -7.99 9.82
CA SER A 31 11.83 -6.95 10.16
C SER A 31 13.16 -7.14 9.44
N GLY A 32 14.06 -6.17 9.59
CA GLY A 32 15.41 -6.21 9.01
C GLY A 32 15.47 -5.87 7.52
N THR A 33 16.67 -5.93 6.96
CA THR A 33 16.97 -5.48 5.60
C THR A 33 16.40 -6.40 4.51
N ASN A 34 16.29 -7.70 4.81
CA ASN A 34 15.88 -8.74 3.85
C ASN A 34 14.66 -9.56 4.33
N GLY A 35 13.99 -9.13 5.40
CA GLY A 35 12.96 -9.90 6.10
C GLY A 35 11.63 -9.17 6.31
N LYS A 36 11.43 -8.01 5.65
CA LYS A 36 10.15 -7.31 5.66
C LYS A 36 9.31 -7.67 4.45
N VAL A 37 7.99 -7.76 4.66
CA VAL A 37 6.98 -7.89 3.61
C VAL A 37 5.99 -6.73 3.75
N THR A 38 5.92 -5.85 2.75
CA THR A 38 4.94 -4.77 2.69
C THR A 38 3.76 -5.23 1.84
N ILE A 39 2.58 -5.28 2.45
CA ILE A 39 1.33 -5.73 1.84
C ILE A 39 0.46 -4.49 1.61
N VAL A 40 -0.04 -4.34 0.39
CA VAL A 40 -0.85 -3.19 -0.05
C VAL A 40 -2.15 -3.71 -0.64
N TYR A 41 -3.27 -3.07 -0.28
CA TYR A 41 -4.54 -3.28 -0.97
C TYR A 41 -4.48 -2.61 -2.36
N ASP A 42 -4.80 -3.35 -3.42
CA ASP A 42 -4.58 -2.92 -4.81
C ASP A 42 -5.37 -1.65 -5.19
N LYS A 43 -6.46 -1.36 -4.49
CA LYS A 43 -7.26 -0.14 -4.64
C LYS A 43 -6.87 0.93 -3.65
N LYS A 44 -6.83 2.16 -4.15
CA LYS A 44 -6.74 3.37 -3.35
C LYS A 44 -8.10 3.69 -2.72
N GLY A 45 -8.08 4.43 -1.62
CA GLY A 45 -9.28 4.75 -0.86
C GLY A 45 -9.28 4.07 0.50
N THR A 46 -10.42 4.12 1.18
CA THR A 46 -10.56 3.63 2.56
C THR A 46 -10.91 2.15 2.66
N ASP A 47 -11.33 1.51 1.57
CA ASP A 47 -11.79 0.11 1.57
C ASP A 47 -10.74 -0.86 2.09
N GLY A 48 -9.47 -0.60 1.78
CA GLY A 48 -8.34 -1.40 2.24
C GLY A 48 -8.18 -1.40 3.77
N ASN A 49 -8.63 -0.34 4.46
CA ASN A 49 -8.51 -0.23 5.91
C ASN A 49 -9.41 -1.21 6.67
N ALA A 50 -10.36 -1.85 5.98
CA ALA A 50 -11.21 -2.87 6.59
C ALA A 50 -10.55 -4.26 6.60
N TYR A 51 -9.37 -4.42 5.99
CA TYR A 51 -8.66 -5.69 5.91
C TYR A 51 -7.55 -5.79 6.97
N SER A 52 -7.28 -7.01 7.42
CA SER A 52 -6.21 -7.32 8.35
C SER A 52 -5.35 -8.48 7.84
N VAL A 53 -4.14 -8.59 8.37
CA VAL A 53 -3.21 -9.68 8.08
C VAL A 53 -2.74 -10.31 9.38
N GLU A 54 -2.73 -11.64 9.43
CA GLU A 54 -2.14 -12.43 10.51
C GLU A 54 -1.16 -13.45 9.94
N VAL A 55 -0.08 -13.73 10.66
CA VAL A 55 0.84 -14.81 10.35
C VAL A 55 0.74 -15.87 11.44
N VAL A 56 0.46 -17.11 11.05
CA VAL A 56 0.36 -18.26 11.95
C VAL A 56 1.36 -19.34 11.53
N VAL A 57 1.81 -20.16 12.48
CA VAL A 57 2.56 -21.38 12.13
C VAL A 57 1.55 -22.47 11.78
N ALA A 58 1.67 -23.09 10.61
CA ALA A 58 0.76 -24.15 10.21
C ALA A 58 0.81 -25.34 11.18
N GLU A 59 -0.32 -26.04 11.34
CA GLU A 59 -0.37 -27.23 12.18
C GLU A 59 0.20 -28.46 11.46
N GLY A 60 0.83 -29.35 12.23
CA GLY A 60 1.34 -30.64 11.75
C GLY A 60 2.74 -30.58 11.14
N ASN A 61 3.23 -31.76 10.76
CA ASN A 61 4.58 -31.93 10.22
C ASN A 61 4.57 -31.70 8.70
N SER A 62 5.61 -31.01 8.21
CA SER A 62 5.82 -30.77 6.78
C SER A 62 4.66 -30.04 6.09
N ALA A 63 3.94 -29.19 6.82
CA ALA A 63 2.86 -28.38 6.27
C ALA A 63 3.43 -27.32 5.30
N PRO A 64 2.78 -27.05 4.17
CA PRO A 64 3.26 -26.07 3.20
C PRO A 64 2.98 -24.62 3.64
N LEU A 65 3.76 -23.68 3.08
CA LEU A 65 3.45 -22.25 3.16
C LEU A 65 2.16 -22.01 2.35
N ALA A 66 1.22 -21.28 2.93
CA ALA A 66 -0.02 -20.90 2.26
C ALA A 66 -0.45 -19.48 2.68
N ALA A 67 -1.15 -18.79 1.79
CA ALA A 67 -1.88 -17.57 2.10
C ALA A 67 -3.35 -17.77 1.71
N SER A 68 -4.27 -17.25 2.51
CA SER A 68 -5.70 -17.33 2.22
C SER A 68 -6.45 -16.12 2.76
N LEU A 69 -7.49 -15.69 2.07
CA LEU A 69 -8.38 -14.63 2.51
C LEU A 69 -9.70 -15.23 2.97
N ASN A 70 -10.07 -15.00 4.22
CA ASN A 70 -11.39 -15.35 4.74
C ASN A 70 -12.11 -14.08 5.19
N GLY A 71 -13.13 -13.68 4.43
CA GLY A 71 -13.79 -12.38 4.62
C GLY A 71 -12.81 -11.22 4.42
N LYS A 72 -12.43 -10.58 5.53
CA LYS A 72 -11.50 -9.43 5.56
C LYS A 72 -10.15 -9.74 6.19
N LYS A 73 -9.92 -10.98 6.63
CA LYS A 73 -8.67 -11.42 7.26
C LYS A 73 -7.85 -12.24 6.28
N LEU A 74 -6.66 -11.73 5.94
CA LEU A 74 -5.64 -12.44 5.19
C LEU A 74 -4.77 -13.23 6.18
N THR A 75 -4.76 -14.55 6.08
CA THR A 75 -3.93 -15.40 6.94
C THR A 75 -2.79 -15.99 6.12
N VAL A 76 -1.55 -15.77 6.58
CA VAL A 76 -0.35 -16.42 6.08
C VAL A 76 0.01 -17.56 7.04
N SER A 77 -0.14 -18.79 6.57
CA SER A 77 0.26 -19.99 7.30
C SER A 77 1.69 -20.36 6.94
N LEU A 78 2.63 -20.14 7.86
CA LEU A 78 4.04 -20.49 7.71
C LEU A 78 4.21 -22.00 7.56
N ALA A 79 5.04 -22.42 6.62
CA ALA A 79 5.41 -23.82 6.42
C ALA A 79 6.09 -24.39 7.67
N THR A 80 5.91 -25.70 7.90
CA THR A 80 6.60 -26.44 8.96
C THR A 80 7.54 -27.50 8.41
N ASN A 81 8.52 -27.89 9.22
CA ASN A 81 9.43 -28.99 8.93
C ASN A 81 8.87 -30.33 9.43
N SER A 82 9.64 -31.41 9.30
CA SER A 82 9.24 -32.76 9.74
C SER A 82 8.96 -32.89 11.24
N GLY A 83 9.40 -31.93 12.06
CA GLY A 83 9.12 -31.86 13.50
C GLY A 83 7.98 -30.90 13.87
N GLY A 84 7.30 -30.30 12.89
CA GLY A 84 6.16 -29.41 13.13
C GLY A 84 6.53 -27.99 13.57
N THR A 85 7.81 -27.62 13.54
CA THR A 85 8.25 -26.24 13.77
C THR A 85 8.34 -25.48 12.46
N ALA A 86 8.28 -24.14 12.50
CA ALA A 86 8.45 -23.31 11.31
C ALA A 86 9.73 -23.66 10.53
N ASP A 87 9.60 -23.73 9.20
CA ASP A 87 10.69 -24.04 8.27
C ASP A 87 11.21 -22.76 7.62
N ASP A 88 12.28 -22.18 8.18
CA ASP A 88 12.87 -20.92 7.71
C ASP A 88 13.23 -20.94 6.23
N THR A 89 13.61 -22.10 5.68
CA THR A 89 13.97 -22.23 4.27
C THR A 89 12.78 -22.04 3.33
N LYS A 90 11.56 -22.25 3.83
CA LYS A 90 10.30 -22.10 3.10
C LYS A 90 9.53 -20.84 3.49
N ASN A 91 9.90 -20.18 4.57
CA ASN A 91 9.22 -19.01 5.12
C ASN A 91 9.97 -17.70 4.88
N THR A 92 10.76 -17.62 3.81
CA THR A 92 11.45 -16.38 3.42
C THR A 92 10.46 -15.28 3.04
N ALA A 93 10.78 -14.02 3.32
CA ALA A 93 9.95 -12.88 2.94
C ALA A 93 9.59 -12.89 1.44
N LYS A 94 10.50 -13.37 0.58
CA LYS A 94 10.27 -13.57 -0.85
C LYS A 94 9.16 -14.58 -1.14
N LEU A 95 9.20 -15.76 -0.50
CA LEU A 95 8.19 -16.80 -0.69
C LEU A 95 6.83 -16.38 -0.12
N ILE A 96 6.82 -15.71 1.04
CA ILE A 96 5.61 -15.17 1.65
C ILE A 96 4.96 -14.14 0.73
N SER A 97 5.74 -13.20 0.18
CA SER A 97 5.21 -12.22 -0.77
C SER A 97 4.62 -12.89 -2.01
N ALA A 98 5.29 -13.92 -2.54
CA ALA A 98 4.79 -14.68 -3.68
C ALA A 98 3.46 -15.39 -3.37
N ALA A 99 3.31 -15.98 -2.18
CA ALA A 99 2.06 -16.60 -1.74
C ALA A 99 0.93 -15.58 -1.58
N ILE A 100 1.19 -14.40 -1.01
CA ILE A 100 0.17 -13.35 -0.89
C ILE A 100 -0.26 -12.82 -2.27
N ASN A 101 0.68 -12.67 -3.21
CA ASN A 101 0.40 -12.21 -4.57
C ASN A 101 -0.48 -13.17 -5.40
N THR A 102 -0.83 -14.36 -4.89
CA THR A 102 -1.85 -15.21 -5.51
C THR A 102 -3.27 -14.86 -5.06
N ILE A 103 -3.42 -13.92 -4.12
CA ILE A 103 -4.72 -13.47 -3.60
C ILE A 103 -5.11 -12.18 -4.32
N ASP A 104 -6.23 -12.23 -5.04
CA ASP A 104 -6.79 -11.04 -5.71
C ASP A 104 -7.05 -9.91 -4.71
N GLY A 105 -6.74 -8.68 -5.14
CA GLY A 105 -6.91 -7.49 -4.30
C GLY A 105 -5.69 -7.09 -3.48
N PHE A 106 -4.61 -7.89 -3.47
CA PHE A 106 -3.42 -7.62 -2.69
C PHE A 106 -2.15 -7.62 -3.53
N ILE A 107 -1.23 -6.73 -3.15
CA ILE A 107 0.11 -6.65 -3.70
C ILE A 107 1.09 -6.71 -2.54
N ALA A 108 1.92 -7.75 -2.51
CA ALA A 108 2.96 -7.94 -1.52
C ALA A 108 4.35 -7.79 -2.14
N THR A 109 5.20 -7.02 -1.47
CA THR A 109 6.60 -6.80 -1.85
C THR A 109 7.51 -7.11 -0.67
N TYR A 110 8.72 -7.60 -0.94
CA TYR A 110 9.71 -7.89 0.10
C TYR A 110 10.87 -6.89 0.08
N SER A 111 11.48 -6.66 1.24
CA SER A 111 12.68 -5.83 1.37
C SER A 111 13.94 -6.55 0.87
N GLY A 112 14.85 -5.82 0.23
CA GLY A 112 16.18 -6.31 -0.11
C GLY A 112 16.15 -7.57 -0.99
N THR A 113 16.87 -8.61 -0.57
CA THR A 113 16.85 -9.91 -1.28
C THR A 113 15.63 -10.77 -0.95
N GLY A 114 14.91 -10.44 0.13
CA GLY A 114 13.79 -11.23 0.65
C GLY A 114 14.19 -12.59 1.22
N ALA A 115 15.49 -12.81 1.50
CA ALA A 115 16.02 -14.11 1.91
C ALA A 115 15.85 -14.42 3.41
N THR A 116 15.56 -13.41 4.25
CA THR A 116 15.36 -13.63 5.69
C THR A 116 13.96 -14.18 5.94
N ALA A 117 13.88 -15.20 6.79
CA ALA A 117 12.63 -15.86 7.13
C ALA A 117 11.81 -15.09 8.17
N ILE A 118 10.49 -15.25 8.08
CA ILE A 118 9.58 -15.00 9.20
C ILE A 118 9.34 -16.35 9.88
N SER A 119 9.93 -16.53 11.07
CA SER A 119 10.03 -17.84 11.74
C SER A 119 9.03 -18.03 12.88
N ALA A 120 8.21 -17.02 13.17
CA ALA A 120 7.24 -17.04 14.25
C ALA A 120 5.92 -16.39 13.80
N ALA A 121 4.86 -16.70 14.54
CA ALA A 121 3.57 -16.06 14.36
C ALA A 121 3.69 -14.54 14.57
N VAL A 122 2.93 -13.78 13.78
CA VAL A 122 2.78 -12.33 13.89
C VAL A 122 1.32 -12.07 14.18
N ALA A 123 1.07 -11.33 15.27
CA ALA A 123 -0.27 -10.95 15.67
C ALA A 123 -1.01 -10.24 14.53
N GLU A 124 -2.32 -10.41 14.49
CA GLU A 124 -3.17 -9.75 13.51
C GLU A 124 -2.98 -8.23 13.55
N ALA A 125 -2.80 -7.63 12.37
CA ALA A 125 -2.64 -6.20 12.19
C ALA A 125 -3.50 -5.72 11.02
N GLU A 126 -4.18 -4.59 11.19
CA GLU A 126 -4.97 -3.95 10.14
C GLU A 126 -4.06 -3.32 9.08
N LEU A 127 -4.55 -3.26 7.84
CA LEU A 127 -3.97 -2.38 6.85
C LEU A 127 -4.38 -0.94 7.18
N GLU A 128 -3.45 -0.01 7.12
CA GLU A 128 -3.69 1.38 7.50
C GLU A 128 -3.31 2.36 6.39
N GLY A 129 -3.76 3.61 6.53
CA GLY A 129 -3.33 4.74 5.69
C GLY A 129 -4.05 4.87 4.34
N GLY A 130 -5.01 3.98 4.04
CA GLY A 130 -5.87 4.10 2.88
C GLY A 130 -6.75 5.35 2.98
N GLN A 131 -6.75 6.18 1.95
CA GLN A 131 -7.51 7.43 1.92
C GLN A 131 -7.94 7.79 0.51
N TYR A 132 -9.10 8.45 0.40
CA TYR A 132 -9.49 9.13 -0.82
C TYR A 132 -8.69 10.42 -1.01
N GLY A 133 -8.42 10.74 -2.27
CA GLY A 133 -7.87 12.02 -2.70
C GLY A 133 -8.96 13.05 -2.99
N THR A 134 -8.52 14.26 -3.27
CA THR A 134 -9.38 15.35 -3.72
C THR A 134 -9.58 15.23 -5.23
N ALA A 135 -10.82 15.00 -5.66
CA ALA A 135 -11.16 14.92 -7.08
C ALA A 135 -10.86 16.23 -7.80
N CYS A 136 -10.42 16.13 -9.06
CA CYS A 136 -10.11 17.25 -9.94
C CYS A 136 -10.39 16.83 -11.37
N ILE A 137 -11.44 17.31 -12.00
CA ILE A 137 -11.84 16.81 -13.33
C ILE A 137 -10.86 17.25 -14.43
N GLU A 138 -10.30 18.46 -14.32
CA GLU A 138 -9.45 19.06 -15.34
C GLU A 138 -7.97 19.08 -14.93
N ALA A 139 -7.13 18.36 -15.67
CA ALA A 139 -5.69 18.47 -15.53
C ALA A 139 -5.20 19.91 -15.78
N ASN A 140 -4.03 20.24 -15.22
CA ASN A 140 -3.41 21.57 -15.19
C ASN A 140 -4.23 22.64 -14.44
N THR A 141 -5.23 22.24 -13.65
CA THR A 141 -5.91 23.16 -12.73
C THR A 141 -4.98 23.51 -11.57
N VAL A 142 -4.78 24.81 -11.33
CA VAL A 142 -4.05 25.35 -10.20
C VAL A 142 -5.03 25.95 -9.20
N ILE A 143 -4.84 25.64 -7.92
CA ILE A 143 -5.57 26.27 -6.82
C ILE A 143 -4.57 26.87 -5.83
N LYS A 144 -5.00 27.92 -5.14
CA LYS A 144 -4.25 28.50 -4.02
C LYS A 144 -4.75 27.86 -2.72
N GLY A 145 -3.85 27.18 -2.00
CA GLY A 145 -4.10 26.75 -0.63
C GLY A 145 -3.60 27.79 0.39
N SER A 146 -3.53 27.40 1.66
CA SER A 146 -3.11 28.30 2.74
C SER A 146 -1.64 28.73 2.65
N GLU A 147 -0.76 27.80 2.29
CA GLU A 147 0.70 28.01 2.26
C GLU A 147 1.30 27.82 0.86
N TYR A 148 0.68 26.98 0.04
CA TYR A 148 1.20 26.58 -1.26
C TYR A 148 0.15 26.74 -2.36
N TYR A 149 0.64 26.79 -3.59
CA TYR A 149 -0.19 26.52 -4.76
C TYR A 149 -0.15 25.02 -5.06
N TYR A 150 -1.27 24.50 -5.52
CA TYR A 150 -1.40 23.09 -5.90
C TYR A 150 -1.80 23.00 -7.35
N ILE A 151 -1.12 22.16 -8.11
CA ILE A 151 -1.45 21.84 -9.49
C ILE A 151 -1.94 20.40 -9.58
N CYS A 152 -3.13 20.25 -10.15
CA CYS A 152 -3.69 18.97 -10.55
C CYS A 152 -3.00 18.53 -11.84
N THR A 153 -1.97 17.71 -11.76
CA THR A 153 -1.21 17.26 -12.93
C THR A 153 -1.93 16.18 -13.73
N GLN A 154 -2.92 15.52 -13.13
CA GLN A 154 -3.78 14.54 -13.77
C GLN A 154 -5.20 14.72 -13.26
N GLY A 155 -6.13 14.93 -14.18
CA GLY A 155 -7.55 14.98 -13.88
C GLY A 155 -8.12 13.59 -13.58
N GLY A 156 -9.14 13.53 -12.74
CA GLY A 156 -9.76 12.31 -12.26
C GLY A 156 -10.67 12.54 -11.06
N ASP A 157 -11.20 11.43 -10.58
CA ASP A 157 -12.00 11.32 -9.36
C ASP A 157 -11.13 11.28 -8.09
N SER A 158 -11.74 10.89 -6.97
CA SER A 158 -11.08 10.77 -5.68
C SER A 158 -10.07 9.63 -5.56
N VAL A 159 -9.87 8.79 -6.59
CA VAL A 159 -8.84 7.74 -6.57
C VAL A 159 -7.77 7.94 -7.64
N SER A 160 -8.06 8.73 -8.68
CA SER A 160 -7.19 8.90 -9.85
C SER A 160 -6.53 10.28 -9.94
N ALA A 161 -7.15 11.34 -9.42
CA ALA A 161 -6.57 12.69 -9.47
C ALA A 161 -5.16 12.75 -8.83
N GLN A 162 -4.24 13.47 -9.48
CA GLN A 162 -2.87 13.66 -8.99
C GLN A 162 -2.56 15.13 -8.78
N TRP A 163 -2.21 15.47 -7.54
CA TRP A 163 -1.83 16.81 -7.11
C TRP A 163 -0.34 16.91 -6.79
N LYS A 164 0.27 18.02 -7.20
CA LYS A 164 1.60 18.46 -6.76
C LYS A 164 1.50 19.85 -6.15
N ARG A 165 2.43 20.20 -5.26
CA ARG A 165 2.51 21.53 -4.65
C ARG A 165 3.73 22.31 -5.13
N PHE A 166 3.62 23.64 -5.14
CA PHE A 166 4.72 24.56 -5.41
C PHE A 166 4.51 25.88 -4.65
N SER A 167 5.58 26.66 -4.53
CA SER A 167 5.56 28.03 -3.99
C SER A 167 6.03 29.01 -5.05
N LEU A 168 5.53 30.24 -5.00
CA LEU A 168 6.06 31.34 -5.78
C LEU A 168 7.25 31.94 -5.03
N ALA A 169 8.26 32.40 -5.76
CA ALA A 169 9.36 33.15 -5.17
C ALA A 169 8.96 34.63 -5.02
N ASP A 170 9.46 35.27 -3.97
CA ASP A 170 9.47 36.72 -3.87
C ASP A 170 10.52 37.29 -4.85
N TYR A 171 10.22 38.44 -5.45
CA TYR A 171 11.10 39.13 -6.40
C TYR A 171 11.68 40.39 -5.79
#